data_AF-A0AAW8BPI9-F1
#
_entry.id   AF-A0AAW8BPI9-F1
#
_cell.length_a   1.000
_cell.length_b   1.000
_cell.length_c   1.000
_cell.angle_alpha   90.00
_cell.angle_beta   90.00
_cell.angle_gamma   90.00
#
_symmetry.space_group_name_H-M   'P 1'
#
loop_
_entity.id
_entity.type
_entity.pdbx_description
1 polymer ?
#
loop_
_entity_poly.entity_id
_entity_poly.type
_entity_poly.pdbx_seq_one_letter_code
_entity_poly.pdbx_strand_id
1 'polypeptide(L)'
;MIPADEMTGDARSLVAELLELRGQPIALTPVAAGAGAEGRGRDYAPAAPRPAQVFAKFKTSGLDGAEHSQTDRGTSRKFQFDMIGAYDAVIGEGDTWEDDAASYEVQVVDRTQPYQVKATVTAWLKVAGHSFG
;
A
#
# COMPACT_ATOMS: atom_id res chain seq x y z
N MET A 1 37.07 5.39 2.14
CA MET A 1 35.78 6.04 1.84
C MET A 1 35.19 5.28 0.67
N ILE A 2 34.05 4.63 0.85
CA ILE A 2 33.40 3.87 -0.22
C ILE A 2 32.66 4.88 -1.11
N PRO A 3 32.72 4.78 -2.45
CA PRO A 3 31.93 5.62 -3.35
C PRO A 3 30.42 5.49 -3.07
N ALA A 4 29.68 6.60 -3.12
CA ALA A 4 28.24 6.61 -2.88
C ALA A 4 27.44 5.72 -3.86
N ASP A 5 27.99 5.47 -5.05
CA ASP A 5 27.40 4.60 -6.06
C ASP A 5 27.49 3.11 -5.66
N GLU A 6 28.63 2.67 -5.13
CA GLU A 6 28.81 1.31 -4.60
C GLU A 6 27.88 1.06 -3.41
N MET A 7 27.76 2.03 -2.49
CA MET A 7 26.82 1.94 -1.37
C MET A 7 25.35 1.82 -1.81
N THR A 8 24.99 2.44 -2.93
CA THR A 8 23.65 2.35 -3.50
C THR A 8 23.41 0.97 -4.14
N GLY A 9 24.41 0.40 -4.80
CA GLY A 9 24.36 -0.96 -5.35
C GLY A 9 24.19 -2.03 -4.26
N ASP A 10 24.96 -1.92 -3.18
CA ASP A 10 24.86 -2.83 -2.03
C ASP A 10 23.47 -2.72 -1.37
N ALA A 11 22.97 -1.49 -1.18
CA ALA A 11 21.64 -1.26 -0.62
C ALA A 11 20.52 -1.85 -1.50
N ARG A 12 20.61 -1.74 -2.83
CA ARG A 12 19.66 -2.37 -3.76
C ARG A 12 19.67 -3.88 -3.64
N SER A 13 20.84 -4.49 -3.46
CA SER A 13 20.98 -5.94 -3.29
C SER A 13 20.30 -6.42 -2.00
N LEU A 14 20.45 -5.67 -0.90
CA LEU A 14 19.76 -5.97 0.36
C LEU A 14 18.24 -5.81 0.25
N VAL A 15 17.75 -4.80 -0.49
CA VAL A 15 16.32 -4.64 -0.76
C VAL A 15 15.79 -5.79 -1.61
N ALA A 16 16.55 -6.25 -2.61
CA ALA A 16 16.17 -7.41 -3.41
C ALA A 16 16.05 -8.68 -2.54
N GLU A 17 17.03 -8.95 -1.68
CA GLU A 17 16.97 -10.07 -0.73
C GLU A 17 15.77 -9.95 0.22
N LEU A 18 15.47 -8.74 0.70
CA LEU A 18 14.28 -8.50 1.52
C LEU A 18 12.99 -8.86 0.77
N LEU A 19 12.88 -8.47 -0.50
CA LEU A 19 11.72 -8.76 -1.34
C LEU A 19 11.62 -10.24 -1.69
N GLU A 20 12.73 -10.95 -1.84
CA GLU A 20 12.73 -12.41 -2.01
C GLU A 20 12.20 -13.14 -0.76
N LEU A 21 12.58 -12.67 0.44
CA LEU A 21 12.21 -13.32 1.70
C LEU A 21 10.81 -12.95 2.21
N ARG A 22 10.35 -11.72 1.96
CA ARG A 22 9.14 -11.13 2.57
C ARG A 22 8.18 -10.52 1.57
N GLY A 23 8.58 -10.44 0.31
CA GLY A 23 7.77 -9.82 -0.73
C GLY A 23 6.56 -10.67 -1.12
N GLN A 24 5.51 -9.99 -1.51
CA GLN A 24 4.30 -10.58 -2.07
C GLN A 24 4.00 -9.90 -3.41
N PRO A 25 3.52 -10.64 -4.42
CA PRO A 25 3.05 -10.03 -5.66
C PRO A 25 1.76 -9.25 -5.38
N ILE A 26 1.75 -7.96 -5.71
CA ILE A 26 0.59 -7.07 -5.55
C ILE A 26 0.34 -6.38 -6.89
N ALA A 27 -0.88 -6.54 -7.40
CA ALA A 27 -1.36 -5.81 -8.57
C ALA A 27 -2.07 -4.53 -8.10
N LEU A 28 -1.40 -3.39 -8.27
CA LEU A 28 -1.95 -2.09 -7.89
C LEU A 28 -2.90 -1.59 -8.97
N THR A 29 -4.07 -1.16 -8.54
CA THR A 29 -5.04 -0.45 -9.36
C THR A 29 -4.77 1.05 -9.24
N PRO A 30 -4.41 1.74 -10.34
CA PRO A 30 -4.17 3.17 -10.30
C PRO A 30 -5.41 3.93 -9.85
N VAL A 31 -5.22 5.01 -9.10
CA VAL A 31 -6.30 5.99 -8.95
C VAL A 31 -6.66 6.53 -10.34
N ALA A 32 -7.96 6.57 -10.67
CA ALA A 32 -8.40 7.15 -11.93
C ALA A 32 -7.96 8.62 -11.99
N ALA A 33 -7.43 9.05 -13.14
CA ALA A 33 -6.99 10.43 -13.31
C ALA A 33 -8.14 11.41 -12.99
N GLY A 34 -7.93 12.29 -12.00
CA GLY A 34 -8.93 13.29 -11.57
C GLY A 34 -9.68 12.98 -10.28
N ALA A 35 -9.37 11.88 -9.58
CA ALA A 35 -9.85 11.63 -8.22
C ALA A 35 -9.07 12.45 -7.18
N GLY A 36 -9.09 13.78 -7.32
CA GLY A 36 -8.61 14.67 -6.27
C GLY A 36 -9.46 14.50 -5.01
N ALA A 37 -8.81 14.62 -3.86
CA ALA A 37 -9.35 14.43 -2.52
C ALA A 37 -10.43 15.47 -2.13
N GLU A 38 -11.52 15.58 -2.88
CA GLU A 38 -12.63 16.48 -2.56
C GLU A 38 -13.97 15.85 -2.95
N GLY A 39 -14.61 15.23 -1.96
CA GLY A 39 -16.06 15.11 -1.80
C GLY A 39 -16.90 14.59 -2.98
N ARG A 40 -17.54 13.43 -2.75
CA ARG A 40 -18.73 12.90 -3.43
C ARG A 40 -18.53 12.29 -4.83
N GLY A 41 -18.93 11.03 -4.91
CA GLY A 41 -19.80 10.50 -5.96
C GLY A 41 -19.48 10.91 -7.39
N ARG A 42 -18.32 10.49 -7.89
CA ARG A 42 -18.12 10.37 -9.33
C ARG A 42 -17.78 8.91 -9.63
N ASP A 43 -18.64 8.29 -10.46
CA ASP A 43 -18.43 6.96 -11.02
C ASP A 43 -17.26 7.02 -12.00
N TYR A 44 -16.04 7.04 -11.46
CA TYR A 44 -14.86 6.86 -12.26
C TYR A 44 -14.72 5.37 -12.56
N ALA A 45 -14.67 5.02 -13.85
CA ALA A 45 -14.34 3.66 -14.24
C ALA A 45 -12.99 3.30 -13.60
N PRO A 46 -12.91 2.22 -12.80
CA PRO A 46 -11.66 1.83 -12.17
C PRO A 46 -10.61 1.64 -13.27
N ALA A 47 -9.43 2.23 -13.09
CA ALA A 47 -8.32 1.99 -14.01
C ALA A 47 -8.01 0.49 -14.03
N ALA A 48 -7.49 -0.02 -15.14
CA ALA A 48 -7.06 -1.41 -15.17
C ALA A 48 -5.90 -1.62 -14.19
N PRO A 49 -5.88 -2.72 -13.41
CA PRO A 49 -4.75 -3.06 -12.56
C PRO A 49 -3.44 -3.13 -13.37
N ARG A 50 -2.35 -2.60 -12.80
CA ARG A 50 -1.01 -2.75 -13.36
C ARG A 50 -0.55 -4.22 -13.21
N PRO A 51 0.46 -4.66 -13.99
CA PRO A 51 1.13 -5.94 -13.73
C PRO A 51 1.56 -6.03 -12.26
N ALA A 52 1.42 -7.22 -11.68
CA ALA A 52 1.80 -7.44 -10.29
C ALA A 52 3.29 -7.17 -10.09
N GLN A 53 3.62 -6.44 -9.04
CA GLN A 53 4.99 -6.14 -8.62
C GLN A 53 5.19 -6.66 -7.20
N VAL A 54 6.44 -6.94 -6.83
CA VAL A 54 6.76 -7.52 -5.52
C VAL A 54 6.94 -6.40 -4.50
N PHE A 55 6.17 -6.46 -3.40
CA PHE A 55 6.29 -5.54 -2.29
C PHE A 55 6.31 -6.29 -0.95
N ALA A 56 7.11 -5.82 0.00
CA ALA A 56 7.09 -6.28 1.38
C ALA A 56 6.26 -5.32 2.26
N LYS A 57 5.34 -5.86 3.06
CA LYS A 57 4.48 -5.09 3.98
C LYS A 57 4.94 -5.26 5.43
N PHE A 58 5.02 -4.16 6.16
CA PHE A 58 5.37 -4.12 7.59
C PHE A 58 4.28 -3.38 8.36
N LYS A 59 3.67 -4.02 9.35
CA LYS A 59 2.68 -3.36 10.21
C LYS A 59 3.37 -2.23 10.96
N THR A 60 2.90 -0.98 10.82
CA THR A 60 3.38 0.11 11.66
C THR A 60 2.59 0.12 12.95
N SER A 61 3.26 0.36 14.08
CA SER A 61 2.66 0.31 15.41
C SER A 61 1.69 1.48 15.72
N GLY A 62 1.40 2.34 14.74
CA GLY A 62 0.81 3.67 14.96
C GLY A 62 -0.72 3.73 14.96
N LEU A 63 -1.42 2.75 14.39
CA LEU A 63 -2.89 2.77 14.29
C LEU A 63 -3.47 1.37 14.57
N ASP A 64 -3.64 1.05 15.86
CA ASP A 64 -4.65 0.08 16.32
C ASP A 64 -5.89 0.88 16.78
N GLY A 65 -6.48 1.64 15.84
CA GLY A 65 -7.59 2.55 16.09
C GLY A 65 -8.92 1.99 15.57
N ALA A 66 -9.90 1.81 16.45
CA ALA A 66 -11.28 1.54 16.04
C ALA A 66 -11.93 2.86 15.62
N GLU A 67 -12.12 3.08 14.32
CA GLU A 67 -12.89 4.21 13.82
C GLU A 67 -14.38 3.78 13.72
N HIS A 68 -15.26 4.57 14.34
CA HIS A 68 -16.70 4.35 14.20
C HIS A 68 -17.14 4.78 12.79
N SER A 69 -17.57 3.81 11.98
CA SER A 69 -18.21 4.09 10.70
C SER A 69 -19.47 4.95 10.93
N GLN A 70 -19.55 6.13 10.32
CA GLN A 70 -20.71 7.02 10.44
C GLN A 70 -21.90 6.59 9.56
N THR A 71 -21.70 5.61 8.66
CA THR A 71 -22.69 5.30 7.62
C THR A 71 -23.21 3.85 7.62
N ASP A 72 -22.65 2.95 8.42
CA ASP A 72 -23.24 1.61 8.54
C ASP A 72 -22.83 0.93 9.86
N ARG A 73 -23.69 0.09 10.43
CA ARG A 73 -23.53 -0.56 11.74
C ARG A 73 -22.41 -1.62 11.76
N GLY A 74 -21.17 -1.23 11.48
CA GLY A 74 -19.99 -2.10 11.55
C GLY A 74 -18.75 -1.33 11.99
N THR A 75 -17.97 -1.90 12.92
CA THR A 75 -16.64 -1.40 13.25
C THR A 75 -15.68 -1.84 12.15
N SER A 76 -15.31 -0.94 11.24
CA SER A 76 -14.23 -1.21 10.28
C SER A 76 -12.89 -1.01 10.99
N ARG A 77 -12.15 -2.09 11.23
CA ARG A 77 -10.81 -1.98 11.81
C ARG A 77 -9.82 -1.49 10.76
N LYS A 78 -9.13 -0.39 11.05
CA LYS A 78 -8.15 0.25 10.19
C LYS A 78 -6.74 -0.03 10.70
N PHE A 79 -5.83 -0.35 9.79
CA PHE A 79 -4.41 -0.55 10.08
C PHE A 79 -3.55 0.27 9.14
N GLN A 80 -2.35 0.65 9.60
CA GLN A 80 -1.34 1.26 8.75
C GLN A 80 -0.16 0.31 8.56
N PHE A 81 0.34 0.27 7.34
CA PHE A 81 1.50 -0.51 6.94
C PHE A 81 2.51 0.38 6.24
N ASP A 82 3.78 0.10 6.47
CA ASP A 82 4.86 0.53 5.58
C ASP A 82 5.02 -0.56 4.52
N MET A 83 5.08 -0.14 3.26
CA MET A 83 5.29 -1.02 2.11
C MET A 83 6.60 -0.64 1.43
N ILE A 84 7.46 -1.62 1.20
CA ILE A 84 8.75 -1.44 0.54
C ILE A 84 8.70 -2.16 -0.80
N GLY A 85 9.08 -1.47 -1.87
CA GLY A 85 9.27 -2.02 -3.21
C GLY A 85 10.67 -1.74 -3.75
N ALA A 86 10.98 -2.34 -4.88
CA ALA A 86 12.21 -2.09 -5.61
C ALA A 86 12.32 -0.61 -6.03
N TYR A 87 13.54 -0.16 -6.36
CA TYR A 87 13.81 1.24 -6.73
C TYR A 87 13.04 1.71 -7.98
N ASP A 88 12.61 0.79 -8.84
CA ASP A 88 11.85 1.02 -10.06
C ASP A 88 10.36 0.70 -9.92
N ALA A 89 9.88 0.45 -8.69
CA ALA A 89 8.49 0.10 -8.45
C ALA A 89 7.52 1.22 -8.90
N VAL A 90 6.53 0.82 -9.69
CA VAL A 90 5.49 1.70 -10.23
C VAL A 90 4.28 1.71 -9.28
N ILE A 91 4.27 2.71 -8.40
CA ILE A 91 3.26 2.93 -7.34
C ILE A 91 2.87 4.42 -7.26
N GLY A 92 1.61 4.73 -7.02
CA GLY A 92 1.09 6.08 -6.87
C GLY A 92 0.28 6.24 -5.59
N GLU A 93 0.19 7.46 -5.09
CA GLU A 93 -0.77 7.80 -4.03
C GLU A 93 -2.20 7.62 -4.56
N GLY A 94 -3.07 7.06 -3.73
CA GLY A 94 -4.43 6.66 -4.10
C GLY A 94 -4.51 5.33 -4.86
N ASP A 95 -3.39 4.68 -5.20
CA ASP A 95 -3.43 3.33 -5.76
C ASP A 95 -4.07 2.36 -4.75
N THR A 96 -4.91 1.45 -5.23
CA THR A 96 -5.62 0.50 -4.39
C THR A 96 -5.39 -0.94 -4.82
N TRP A 97 -5.57 -1.85 -3.87
CA TRP A 97 -5.72 -3.27 -4.15
C TRP A 97 -6.53 -3.91 -3.03
N GLU A 98 -6.98 -5.14 -3.25
CA GLU A 98 -7.68 -5.90 -2.22
C GLU A 98 -7.16 -7.33 -2.16
N ASP A 99 -7.27 -7.93 -0.99
CA ASP A 99 -7.16 -9.38 -0.79
C ASP A 99 -8.38 -9.91 -0.01
N ASP A 100 -8.32 -11.16 0.41
CA ASP A 100 -9.40 -11.80 1.18
C ASP A 100 -9.61 -11.16 2.56
N ALA A 101 -8.58 -10.52 3.12
CA ALA A 101 -8.59 -9.98 4.47
C ALA A 101 -8.97 -8.50 4.52
N ALA A 102 -8.56 -7.69 3.53
CA ALA A 102 -8.73 -6.25 3.57
C ALA A 102 -8.76 -5.59 2.18
N SER A 103 -9.27 -4.36 2.16
CA SER A 103 -9.03 -3.39 1.09
C SER A 103 -7.88 -2.48 1.51
N TYR A 104 -7.03 -2.08 0.56
CA TYR A 104 -5.82 -1.31 0.82
C TYR A 104 -5.74 -0.08 -0.10
N GLU A 105 -5.17 1.00 0.42
CA GLU A 105 -4.92 2.23 -0.34
C GLU A 105 -3.56 2.83 0.04
N VAL A 106 -2.78 3.17 -0.97
CA VAL A 106 -1.52 3.88 -0.82
C VAL A 106 -1.79 5.34 -0.44
N GLN A 107 -1.29 5.78 0.70
CA GLN A 107 -1.50 7.13 1.21
C GLN A 107 -0.37 8.09 0.83
N VAL A 108 0.87 7.62 0.98
CA VAL A 108 2.07 8.44 0.76
C VAL A 108 3.12 7.58 0.06
N VAL A 109 3.82 8.13 -0.92
CA VAL A 109 4.95 7.46 -1.57
C VAL A 109 6.24 8.28 -1.43
N ASP A 110 7.25 7.69 -0.77
CA ASP A 110 8.59 8.22 -0.60
C ASP A 110 9.58 7.55 -1.55
N ARG A 111 10.24 8.39 -2.36
CA ARG A 111 11.28 8.01 -3.34
C ARG A 111 12.61 8.70 -3.08
N THR A 112 12.80 9.27 -1.89
CA THR A 112 14.03 9.99 -1.52
C THR A 112 15.25 9.06 -1.47
N GLN A 113 15.03 7.76 -1.24
CA GLN A 113 16.08 6.75 -1.22
C GLN A 113 16.27 6.16 -2.63
N PRO A 114 17.48 6.22 -3.23
CA PRO A 114 17.71 5.80 -4.62
C PRO A 114 17.73 4.27 -4.83
N TYR A 115 17.55 3.49 -3.75
CA TYR A 115 17.62 2.03 -3.73
C TYR A 115 16.29 1.35 -3.42
N GLN A 116 15.25 2.09 -3.02
CA GLN A 116 13.92 1.55 -2.73
C GLN A 116 12.83 2.58 -2.93
N VAL A 117 11.61 2.10 -3.13
CA VAL A 117 10.40 2.92 -2.96
C VAL A 117 9.73 2.52 -1.67
N LYS A 118 9.48 3.49 -0.79
CA LYS A 118 8.72 3.29 0.44
C LYS A 118 7.34 3.91 0.29
N ALA A 119 6.30 3.23 0.76
CA ALA A 119 4.95 3.76 0.78
C ALA A 119 4.27 3.53 2.12
N THR A 120 3.45 4.48 2.56
CA THR A 120 2.53 4.29 3.68
C THR A 120 1.18 3.84 3.11
N VAL A 121 0.63 2.78 3.68
CA VAL A 121 -0.60 2.14 3.20
C VAL A 121 -1.60 2.07 4.34
N THR A 122 -2.85 2.43 4.05
CA THR A 122 -3.98 2.16 4.93
C THR A 122 -4.66 0.87 4.49
N ALA A 123 -5.00 0.01 5.45
CA ALA A 123 -5.83 -1.17 5.24
C ALA A 123 -7.12 -1.09 6.04
N TRP A 124 -8.22 -1.50 5.43
CA TRP A 124 -9.54 -1.66 6.06
C TRP A 124 -9.91 -3.13 6.05
N LEU A 125 -10.00 -3.75 7.24
CA LEU A 125 -10.34 -5.17 7.33
C LEU A 125 -11.76 -5.44 6.84
N LYS A 126 -11.89 -6.46 6.01
CA LYS A 126 -13.16 -7.09 5.63
C LYS A 126 -13.63 -7.94 6.81
N VAL A 127 -14.12 -7.30 7.87
CA VAL A 127 -14.70 -8.02 9.01
C VAL A 127 -16.02 -8.63 8.51
N ALA A 128 -16.06 -9.96 8.37
CA ALA A 128 -17.32 -10.66 8.20
C ALA A 128 -18.19 -10.32 9.40
N GLY A 129 -19.27 -9.57 9.17
CA GLY A 129 -20.26 -9.33 10.21
C GLY A 129 -20.74 -10.69 10.70
N HIS A 130 -20.48 -11.01 11.97
CA HIS A 130 -21.31 -11.95 12.69
C HIS A 130 -22.70 -11.29 12.79
N SER A 131 -23.47 -11.34 11.71
CA SER A 131 -24.92 -11.20 11.80
C SER A 131 -25.36 -12.44 12.55
N PHE A 132 -25.61 -12.29 13.84
CA PHE A 132 -26.39 -13.25 14.59
C PHE A 132 -27.73 -13.41 13.85
N GLY A 133 -27.96 -14.61 13.31
CA GLY A 133 -29.29 -15.09 12.98
C GLY A 133 -30.07 -15.48 14.23
#